data_AF-W1Y0W7-F1
#
_entry.id   AF-W1Y0W7-F1
#
_cell.length_a   1.000
_cell.length_b   1.000
_cell.length_c   1.000
_cell.angle_alpha   90.00
_cell.angle_beta   90.00
_cell.angle_gamma   90.00
#
_symmetry.space_group_name_H-M   'P 1'
#
loop_
_entity.id
_entity.type
_entity.pdbx_description
1 polymer ?
#
loop_
_entity_poly.entity_id
_entity_poly.type
_entity_poly.pdbx_seq_one_letter_code
_entity_poly.pdbx_strand_id
1 'polypeptide(L)' 'DESPVSAPLDYLHGHGSLISGLETALEGHEVGDKFDVAVGANDAYGQYDENLVQRVPKDVFMGVDELQVGMRFLAETDQG' A
#
# COMPACT_ATOMS: atom_id res chain seq x y z
N ASP A 1 -4.14 -5.20 -3.42
CA ASP A 1 -2.91 -5.17 -4.21
C ASP A 1 -2.83 -6.52 -4.91
N GLU A 2 -2.58 -6.55 -6.23
CA GLU A 2 -2.46 -7.81 -6.98
C GLU A 2 -1.22 -7.70 -7.85
N SER A 3 -0.26 -8.59 -7.61
CA SER A 3 0.90 -8.74 -8.49
C SER A 3 0.56 -9.81 -9.54
N PRO A 4 0.46 -9.46 -10.82
CA PRO A 4 0.14 -10.44 -11.86
C PRO A 4 1.29 -11.44 -12.00
N VAL A 5 0.98 -12.68 -12.38
CA VAL A 5 1.99 -13.75 -12.59
C VAL A 5 3.07 -13.37 -13.62
N SER A 6 2.80 -12.36 -14.47
CA SER A 6 3.76 -11.81 -15.44
C SER A 6 4.76 -10.82 -14.84
N ALA A 7 4.53 -10.34 -13.62
CA ALA A 7 5.39 -9.43 -12.88
C ALA A 7 5.40 -9.85 -11.40
N PRO A 8 6.17 -10.91 -11.05
CA PRO A 8 6.27 -11.34 -9.66
C PRO A 8 6.81 -10.20 -8.80
N LEU A 9 6.27 -10.10 -7.59
CA LEU A 9 6.75 -9.13 -6.61
C LEU A 9 7.98 -9.70 -5.91
N ASP A 10 9.14 -9.14 -6.24
CA ASP A 10 10.38 -9.46 -5.53
C ASP A 10 10.36 -8.76 -4.16
N TYR A 11 10.57 -9.51 -3.09
CA TYR A 11 10.69 -8.98 -1.74
C TYR A 11 11.80 -9.68 -0.95
N LEU A 12 12.30 -9.01 0.08
CA LEU A 12 13.27 -9.56 1.03
C LEU A 12 12.61 -9.83 2.37
N HIS A 13 12.49 -11.11 2.73
CA HIS A 13 11.90 -11.54 3.99
C HIS A 13 12.69 -11.01 5.20
N GLY A 14 11.99 -10.49 6.21
CA GLY A 14 12.58 -9.95 7.44
C GLY A 14 13.16 -8.53 7.30
N HIS A 15 12.96 -7.85 6.18
CA HIS A 15 13.38 -6.47 5.96
C HIS A 15 12.24 -5.45 6.10
N GLY A 16 11.00 -5.91 6.34
CA GLY A 16 9.82 -5.05 6.52
C GLY A 16 9.42 -4.29 5.25
N SER A 17 9.83 -4.78 4.08
CA SER A 17 9.42 -4.23 2.78
C SER A 17 8.04 -4.72 2.35
N LEU A 18 7.56 -5.82 2.96
CA LEU A 18 6.21 -6.31 2.82
C LEU A 18 5.42 -6.10 4.11
N ILE A 19 4.10 -6.19 3.99
CA ILE A 19 3.23 -6.20 5.14
C ILE A 19 3.55 -7.42 6.02
N SER A 20 3.70 -7.19 7.32
CA SER A 20 4.14 -8.19 8.29
C SER A 20 3.27 -9.45 8.30
N GLY A 21 1.97 -9.29 8.10
CA GLY A 21 1.04 -10.42 8.04
C GLY A 21 1.16 -11.25 6.77
N LEU A 22 1.62 -10.67 5.65
CA LEU A 22 1.91 -11.46 4.44
C LEU A 22 3.26 -12.17 4.56
N GLU A 23 4.28 -11.54 5.15
CA GLU A 23 5.57 -12.21 5.43
C GLU A 23 5.37 -13.43 6.34
N THR A 24 4.58 -13.28 7.41
CA THR A 24 4.25 -14.39 8.32
C THR A 24 3.43 -15.47 7.63
N ALA A 25 2.48 -15.09 6.77
CA ALA A 25 1.67 -16.06 6.06
C ALA A 25 2.45 -16.80 4.95
N LEU A 26 3.54 -16.24 4.45
CA LEU A 26 4.46 -16.91 3.52
C LEU A 26 5.44 -17.83 4.25
N GLU A 27 5.61 -17.68 5.57
CA GLU A 27 6.50 -18.51 6.37
C GLU A 27 6.01 -19.96 6.41
N GLY A 28 6.85 -20.90 5.97
CA GLY A 28 6.53 -22.33 5.93
C GLY A 28 5.84 -22.82 4.67
N HIS A 29 5.52 -21.94 3.71
CA HIS A 29 5.05 -22.34 2.38
C HIS A 29 6.20 -22.54 1.39
N GLU A 30 6.02 -23.46 0.45
CA GLU A 30 7.03 -23.81 -0.56
C GLU A 30 6.75 -23.13 -1.91
N VAL A 31 7.79 -23.05 -2.75
CA VAL A 31 7.69 -22.47 -4.08
C VAL A 31 6.67 -23.24 -4.93
N GLY A 32 5.68 -22.52 -5.46
CA GLY A 32 4.63 -23.08 -6.32
C GLY A 32 3.31 -23.36 -5.59
N ASP A 33 3.28 -23.21 -4.26
CA ASP A 33 2.06 -23.30 -3.48
C ASP A 33 1.13 -22.11 -3.75
N LYS A 34 -0.18 -22.35 -3.71
CA LYS A 34 -1.22 -21.34 -3.94
C LYS A 34 -2.22 -21.38 -2.81
N PHE A 35 -2.29 -20.29 -2.06
CA PHE A 35 -3.15 -20.18 -0.89
C PHE A 35 -3.69 -18.76 -0.78
N ASP A 36 -4.87 -18.64 -0.17
CA ASP A 36 -5.50 -17.36 0.12
C ASP A 36 -5.20 -16.97 1.56
N VAL A 37 -4.69 -15.75 1.77
CA VAL A 37 -4.37 -15.20 3.09
C VAL A 37 -5.29 -14.02 3.38
N ALA A 38 -6.01 -14.09 4.50
CA ALA A 38 -6.71 -12.95 5.05
C ALA A 38 -5.83 -12.28 6.12
N VAL A 39 -5.18 -11.17 5.76
CA VAL A 39 -4.39 -10.37 6.71
C VAL A 39 -5.26 -9.24 7.26
N GLY A 40 -5.32 -9.11 8.59
CA GLY A 40 -6.03 -8.02 9.25
C GLY A 40 -5.36 -6.67 8.97
N ALA A 41 -6.13 -5.58 8.96
CA ALA A 41 -5.62 -4.24 8.65
C ALA A 41 -4.38 -3.86 9.48
N ASN A 42 -4.36 -4.20 10.78
CA ASN A 42 -3.23 -3.96 11.68
C ASN A 42 -1.91 -4.59 11.21
N ASP A 43 -1.98 -5.77 10.60
CA ASP A 43 -0.83 -6.55 10.15
C ASP A 43 -0.59 -6.38 8.63
N ALA A 44 -1.44 -5.57 7.98
CA ALA A 44 -1.38 -5.22 6.56
C ALA A 44 -0.84 -3.79 6.39
N TYR A 45 -1.68 -2.89 5.90
CA TYR A 45 -1.36 -1.47 5.66
C TYR A 45 -1.67 -0.56 6.86
N GLY A 46 -1.90 -1.14 8.04
CA GLY A 46 -2.33 -0.43 9.24
C GLY A 46 -3.85 -0.19 9.29
N GLN A 47 -4.31 0.33 10.42
CA GLN A 47 -5.69 0.81 10.52
C GLN A 47 -5.90 2.05 9.66
N TYR A 48 -7.15 2.30 9.33
CA TYR A 48 -7.53 3.60 8.78
C TYR A 48 -7.13 4.70 9.77
N ASP A 49 -6.21 5.55 9.34
CA ASP A 49 -5.72 6.66 10.13
C ASP A 49 -6.40 7.96 9.65
N GLU A 50 -7.26 8.51 10.49
CA GLU A 50 -7.93 9.79 10.25
C GLU A 50 -6.93 10.95 10.13
N ASN A 51 -5.73 10.82 10.71
CA ASN A 51 -4.68 11.85 10.62
C ASN A 51 -4.07 11.94 9.22
N LEU A 52 -4.18 10.87 8.41
CA LEU A 52 -3.78 10.88 7.01
C LEU A 52 -4.83 11.55 6.11
N VAL A 53 -6.02 11.86 6.63
CA VAL A 53 -7.06 12.58 5.89
C VAL A 53 -6.92 14.08 6.12
N GLN A 54 -6.39 14.77 5.12
CA GLN A 54 -6.17 16.20 5.18
C GLN A 54 -7.11 16.96 4.23
N ARG A 55 -7.65 18.07 4.72
CA ARG A 55 -8.37 19.04 3.89
C ARG A 55 -7.40 20.12 3.45
N VAL A 56 -6.91 20.00 2.22
CA VAL A 56 -6.03 21.01 1.62
C VAL A 56 -6.83 21.99 0.76
N PRO A 57 -6.46 23.29 0.72
CA PRO A 57 -7.08 24.27 -0.16
C PRO A 57 -6.92 23.88 -1.63
N LYS A 58 -7.90 24.16 -2.49
CA LYS A 58 -7.77 23.88 -3.94
C LYS A 58 -6.56 24.59 -4.57
N ASP A 59 -6.16 25.71 -4.00
CA ASP A 59 -5.04 26.53 -4.44
C ASP A 59 -3.68 25.80 -4.36
N VAL A 60 -3.54 24.71 -3.59
CA VAL A 60 -2.28 23.94 -3.59
C VAL A 60 -2.11 23.08 -4.83
N PHE A 61 -3.20 22.78 -5.54
CA PHE A 61 -3.19 22.00 -6.79
C PHE A 61 -3.01 22.93 -8.01
N MET A 62 -2.06 23.86 -7.94
CA MET A 62 -1.77 24.77 -9.05
C MET A 62 -1.31 23.97 -10.28
N GLY A 63 -2.02 24.13 -11.40
CA GLY A 63 -1.77 23.39 -12.65
C GLY A 63 -2.67 22.17 -12.87
N VAL A 64 -3.62 21.89 -11.97
CA VAL A 64 -4.69 20.91 -12.19
C VAL A 64 -5.97 21.66 -12.57
N ASP A 65 -6.38 21.57 -13.83
CA ASP A 65 -7.55 22.29 -14.36
C ASP A 65 -8.88 21.82 -13.71
N GLU A 66 -8.99 20.55 -13.33
CA GLU A 66 -10.21 20.01 -12.72
C GLU A 66 -9.90 18.94 -11.66
N LEU A 67 -10.27 19.20 -10.41
CA LEU A 67 -10.18 18.24 -9.30
C LEU A 67 -11.40 17.32 -9.31
N GLN A 68 -11.18 16.03 -9.54
CA GLN A 68 -12.24 15.01 -9.56
C GLN A 68 -12.06 13.99 -8.42
N VAL A 69 -13.18 13.46 -7.91
CA VAL A 69 -13.18 12.42 -6.88
C VAL A 69 -12.47 11.17 -7.41
N GLY A 70 -11.51 10.65 -6.65
CA GLY A 70 -10.71 9.47 -7.03
C GLY A 70 -9.42 9.77 -7.79
N MET A 71 -9.13 11.04 -8.12
CA MET A 71 -7.82 11.43 -8.64
C MET A 71 -6.71 11.16 -7.63
N ARG A 72 -5.56 10.66 -8.12
CA ARG A 72 -4.35 10.41 -7.34
C ARG A 72 -3.32 11.48 -7.67
N PHE A 73 -2.79 12.13 -6.66
CA PHE A 73 -1.71 13.11 -6.78
C PHE A 73 -0.52 12.65 -5.95
N LEU A 74 0.68 12.89 -6.45
CA LEU A 74 1.87 12.78 -5.62
C LEU A 74 2.03 14.13 -4.91
N ALA A 75 1.79 14.17 -3.60
CA ALA A 75 2.05 15.35 -2.80
C ALA A 75 3.36 15.11 -2.04
N GLU A 76 4.34 16.00 -2.19
CA GLU A 76 5.47 16.05 -1.25
C GLU A 76 4.91 16.52 0.09
N THR A 77 4.84 15.59 1.04
CA THR A 77 4.51 15.93 2.43
C THR A 77 5.80 16.20 3.19
N ASP A 78 5.73 16.94 4.30
CA ASP A 78 6.89 17.26 5.15
C ASP A 78 7.61 15.99 5.68
N GLN A 79 7.00 14.80 5.52
CA GLN A 79 7.58 13.50 5.89
C GLN A 79 8.25 12.74 4.74
N GLY A 80 8.39 13.36 3.55
CA GLY A 80 9.03 12.75 2.36
C GLY A 80 8.03 12.14 1.39
#